data_AF-A0A7S2I323-F1
#
_entry.id   AF-A0A7S2I323-F1
#
_cell.length_a   1.000
_cell.length_b   1.000
_cell.length_c   1.000
_cell.angle_alpha   90.00
_cell.angle_beta   90.00
_cell.angle_gamma   90.00
#
_symmetry.space_group_name_H-M   'P 1'
#
loop_
_entity.id
_entity.type
_entity.pdbx_description
1 polymer ?
#
loop_
_entity_poly.entity_id
_entity_poly.type
_entity_poly.pdbx_seq_one_letter_code
_entity_poly.pdbx_strand_id
1 'polypeptide(L)'
;EKVPVRVWRGGQELELEHTLHPARYFVPRGQFDLRPRYFICGGLVFQPLSHEYLQGWSANDRPPHLQHLFLAGHLTPERTEAVMLSQVLADEANAGYDSGWVGAPVVQAVNGEPIRDLADLVGKVRAIRERAVASGSGDGFLVFDVAMSNGPFRVALPLHGLDEADARICGLYGVPAACRSHHFL
;
A
#
# COMPACT_ATOMS: atom_id res chain seq x y z
N GLU A 1 30.37 -2.52 3.67
CA GLU A 1 31.80 -2.33 3.34
C GLU A 1 32.03 -0.87 2.97
N LYS A 2 33.20 -0.30 3.28
CA LYS A 2 33.54 1.09 2.93
C LYS A 2 34.41 1.09 1.68
N VAL A 3 34.08 1.93 0.70
CA VAL A 3 34.82 2.04 -0.55
C VAL A 3 35.25 3.49 -0.81
N PRO A 4 36.49 3.71 -1.29
CA PRO A 4 36.91 5.03 -1.74
C PRO A 4 36.24 5.37 -3.08
N VAL A 5 35.76 6.61 -3.22
CA VAL A 5 35.09 7.12 -4.42
C VAL A 5 35.70 8.46 -4.80
N ARG A 6 36.18 8.58 -6.04
CA ARG A 6 36.66 9.85 -6.61
C ARG A 6 35.53 10.51 -7.39
N VAL A 7 35.24 11.77 -7.09
CA VAL A 7 34.19 12.55 -7.75
C VAL A 7 34.69 13.93 -8.16
N TRP A 8 34.12 14.48 -9.22
CA TRP A 8 34.34 15.87 -9.60
C TRP A 8 33.13 16.71 -9.17
N ARG A 9 33.33 17.72 -8.32
CA ARG A 9 32.25 18.58 -7.82
C ARG A 9 32.73 20.03 -7.74
N GLY A 10 31.99 20.95 -8.33
CA GLY A 10 32.34 22.38 -8.31
C GLY A 10 33.68 22.69 -9.00
N GLY A 11 34.08 21.91 -10.01
CA GLY A 11 35.35 22.13 -10.72
C GLY A 11 36.59 21.54 -10.04
N GLN A 12 36.43 20.81 -8.95
CA GLN A 12 37.54 20.20 -8.20
C GLN A 12 37.35 18.68 -8.07
N GLU A 13 38.46 17.97 -8.04
CA GLU A 13 38.50 16.54 -7.72
C GLU A 13 38.46 16.32 -6.21
N LEU A 14 37.57 15.44 -5.75
CA LEU A 14 37.39 15.09 -4.34
C LEU A 14 37.49 13.58 -4.17
N GLU A 15 38.14 13.15 -3.09
CA GLU A 15 38.17 11.76 -2.66
C GLU A 15 37.27 11.60 -1.43
N LEU A 16 36.29 10.69 -1.53
CA LEU A 16 35.27 10.45 -0.52
C LEU A 16 35.26 8.98 -0.10
N GLU A 17 34.86 8.71 1.14
CA GLU A 17 34.58 7.36 1.60
C GLU A 17 33.07 7.12 1.61
N HIS A 18 32.59 6.06 0.96
CA HIS A 18 31.18 5.71 0.95
C HIS A 18 30.94 4.33 1.55
N THR A 19 29.88 4.19 2.35
CA THR A 19 29.46 2.88 2.88
C THR A 19 28.49 2.24 1.91
N LEU A 20 28.85 1.06 1.39
CA LEU A 20 27.96 0.25 0.56
C LEU A 20 26.89 -0.38 1.44
N HIS A 21 25.64 -0.07 1.12
CA HIS A 21 24.45 -0.70 1.67
C HIS A 21 23.89 -1.73 0.69
N PRO A 22 23.18 -2.77 1.16
CA PRO A 22 22.42 -3.65 0.28
C PRO A 22 21.48 -2.84 -0.62
N ALA A 23 21.36 -3.26 -1.88
CA ALA A 23 20.45 -2.63 -2.82
C ALA A 23 19.01 -2.74 -2.28
N ARG A 24 18.34 -1.59 -2.13
CA ARG A 24 16.93 -1.54 -1.76
C ARG A 24 16.15 -0.96 -2.94
N TYR A 25 15.19 -1.73 -3.44
CA TYR A 25 14.34 -1.31 -4.55
C TYR A 25 13.01 -0.79 -4.03
N PHE A 26 12.44 0.20 -4.73
CA PHE A 26 11.11 0.72 -4.43
C PHE A 26 10.01 -0.33 -4.63
N VAL A 27 10.14 -1.14 -5.68
CA VAL A 27 9.38 -2.36 -5.88
C VAL A 27 10.31 -3.55 -5.59
N PRO A 28 10.10 -4.28 -4.48
CA PRO A 28 10.93 -5.43 -4.13
C PRO A 28 10.94 -6.50 -5.22
N ARG A 29 12.06 -7.24 -5.28
CA ARG A 29 12.32 -8.29 -6.28
C ARG A 29 12.89 -9.52 -5.58
N GLY A 30 12.51 -10.71 -6.04
CA GLY A 30 13.05 -11.96 -5.54
C GLY A 30 12.56 -12.31 -4.13
N GLN A 31 11.28 -12.02 -3.84
CA GLN A 31 10.66 -12.40 -2.56
C GLN A 31 10.29 -13.89 -2.56
N PHE A 32 11.30 -14.75 -2.50
CA PHE A 32 11.13 -16.20 -2.43
C PHE A 32 10.86 -16.66 -1.00
N ASP A 33 9.96 -17.62 -0.82
CA ASP A 33 9.58 -18.22 0.47
C ASP A 33 9.08 -17.23 1.54
N LEU A 34 8.78 -15.99 1.14
CA LEU A 34 8.17 -14.99 1.99
C LEU A 34 6.66 -14.96 1.73
N ARG A 35 5.88 -14.98 2.81
CA ARG A 35 4.44 -14.73 2.70
C ARG A 35 4.22 -13.26 2.31
N PRO A 36 3.42 -12.97 1.27
CA PRO A 36 3.09 -11.60 0.92
C PRO A 36 2.45 -10.87 2.09
N ARG A 37 2.87 -9.63 2.29
CA ARG A 37 2.30 -8.75 3.30
C ARG A 37 1.03 -8.12 2.76
N TYR A 38 -0.04 -8.16 3.54
CA TYR A 38 -1.31 -7.53 3.17
C TYR A 38 -2.08 -7.05 4.39
N PHE A 39 -3.00 -6.13 4.16
CA PHE A 39 -3.91 -5.57 5.14
C PHE A 39 -5.32 -5.52 4.55
N ILE A 40 -6.34 -5.86 5.34
CA ILE A 40 -7.73 -5.84 4.91
C ILE A 40 -8.52 -4.90 5.81
N CYS A 41 -9.31 -4.02 5.20
CA CYS A 41 -10.22 -3.12 5.92
C CYS A 41 -11.49 -2.87 5.08
N GLY A 42 -12.66 -3.17 5.63
CA GLY A 42 -13.95 -3.09 4.95
C GLY A 42 -13.97 -3.85 3.63
N GLY A 43 -13.26 -4.98 3.56
CA GLY A 43 -13.12 -5.80 2.35
C GLY A 43 -12.09 -5.30 1.34
N LEU A 44 -11.53 -4.10 1.49
CA LEU A 44 -10.44 -3.61 0.66
C LEU A 44 -9.14 -4.34 1.02
N VAL A 45 -8.51 -5.01 0.04
CA VAL A 45 -7.27 -5.77 0.22
C VAL A 45 -6.08 -4.94 -0.26
N PHE A 46 -5.26 -4.49 0.68
CA PHE A 46 -4.06 -3.71 0.42
C PHE A 46 -2.80 -4.57 0.51
N GLN A 47 -1.86 -4.41 -0.42
CA GLN A 47 -0.54 -5.04 -0.35
C GLN A 47 0.53 -4.16 -1.00
N PRO A 48 1.82 -4.29 -0.66
CA PRO A 48 2.89 -3.60 -1.36
C PRO A 48 3.03 -4.19 -2.77
N LEU A 49 3.21 -3.34 -3.76
CA LEU A 49 3.56 -3.75 -5.12
C LEU A 49 4.88 -4.50 -5.09
N SER A 50 4.89 -5.69 -5.67
CA SER A 50 6.07 -6.53 -5.83
C SER A 50 6.29 -6.90 -7.30
N HIS A 51 7.51 -7.28 -7.64
CA HIS A 51 7.79 -7.82 -8.96
C HIS A 51 6.99 -9.10 -9.23
N GLU A 52 6.82 -9.95 -8.21
CA GLU A 52 6.09 -11.20 -8.26
C GLU A 52 4.60 -10.97 -8.56
N TYR A 53 4.00 -9.91 -7.99
CA TYR A 53 2.64 -9.50 -8.32
C TYR A 53 2.52 -9.14 -9.81
N LEU A 54 3.47 -8.36 -10.35
CA LEU A 54 3.49 -7.99 -11.78
C LEU A 54 3.71 -9.19 -12.71
N GLN A 55 4.43 -10.21 -12.24
CA GLN A 55 4.63 -11.46 -12.99
C GLN A 55 3.35 -12.30 -13.10
N GLY A 56 2.36 -12.07 -12.24
CA GLY A 56 1.03 -12.67 -12.38
C GLY A 56 0.24 -12.19 -13.59
N TRP A 57 0.66 -11.07 -14.21
CA TRP A 57 0.05 -10.51 -15.41
C TRP A 57 0.85 -10.88 -16.65
N SER A 58 0.15 -11.08 -17.77
CA SER A 58 0.81 -11.14 -19.08
C SER A 58 1.53 -9.81 -19.35
N ALA A 59 2.65 -9.83 -20.07
CA ALA A 59 3.47 -8.64 -20.29
C ALA A 59 2.68 -7.48 -20.95
N ASN A 60 1.69 -7.79 -21.79
CA ASN A 60 0.87 -6.82 -22.49
C ASN A 60 -0.31 -6.30 -21.66
N ASP A 61 -0.73 -7.05 -20.63
CA ASP A 61 -1.90 -6.71 -19.82
C ASP A 61 -1.53 -5.95 -18.54
N ARG A 62 -0.24 -5.86 -18.21
CA ARG A 62 0.21 -5.16 -16.99
C ARG A 62 -0.29 -3.72 -16.95
N PRO A 63 -0.88 -3.27 -15.83
CA PRO A 63 -1.31 -1.89 -15.69
C PRO A 63 -0.13 -0.92 -15.88
N PRO A 64 -0.21 0.06 -16.80
CA PRO A 64 0.93 0.93 -17.13
C PRO A 64 1.49 1.70 -15.93
N HIS A 65 0.64 2.14 -15.00
CA HIS A 65 1.07 2.85 -13.80
C HIS A 65 1.88 1.96 -12.84
N LEU A 66 1.53 0.68 -12.70
CA LEU A 66 2.31 -0.27 -11.88
C LEU A 66 3.64 -0.63 -12.56
N GLN A 67 3.61 -0.84 -13.89
CA GLN A 67 4.82 -1.07 -14.67
C GLN A 67 5.78 0.12 -14.61
N HIS A 68 5.25 1.35 -14.62
CA HIS A 68 6.04 2.56 -14.43
C HIS A 68 6.70 2.61 -13.04
N LEU A 69 5.95 2.30 -11.97
CA LEU A 69 6.51 2.25 -10.61
C LEU A 69 7.61 1.19 -10.46
N PHE A 70 7.49 0.05 -11.13
CA PHE A 70 8.54 -0.98 -11.13
C PHE A 70 9.82 -0.56 -11.86
N LEU A 71 9.69 0.19 -12.97
CA LEU A 71 10.83 0.59 -13.80
C LEU A 71 11.51 1.87 -13.30
N ALA A 72 10.73 2.85 -12.82
CA ALA A 72 11.20 4.21 -12.54
C ALA A 72 10.92 4.68 -11.09
N GLY A 73 10.22 3.88 -10.29
CA GLY A 73 9.99 4.19 -8.88
C GLY A 73 11.29 4.19 -8.08
N HIS A 74 11.42 5.17 -7.19
CA HIS A 74 12.58 5.32 -6.32
C HIS A 74 12.12 5.54 -4.88
N LEU A 75 12.97 5.11 -3.94
CA LEU A 75 12.74 5.27 -2.52
C LEU A 75 12.96 6.74 -2.13
N THR A 76 12.02 7.31 -1.39
CA THR A 76 12.20 8.59 -0.68
C THR A 76 11.92 8.41 0.80
N PRO A 77 12.37 9.33 1.68
CA PRO A 77 12.00 9.28 3.10
C PRO A 77 10.48 9.29 3.32
N GLU A 78 9.74 9.95 2.43
CA GLU A 78 8.29 10.13 2.49
C GLU A 78 7.52 8.96 1.86
N ARG A 79 8.17 8.16 1.00
CA ARG A 79 7.53 7.03 0.31
C ARG A 79 8.53 5.91 0.06
N THR A 80 8.39 4.84 0.85
CA THR A 80 9.29 3.68 0.76
C THR A 80 8.66 2.47 0.08
N GLU A 81 7.34 2.44 -0.09
CA GLU A 81 6.63 1.39 -0.81
C GLU A 81 5.47 1.97 -1.64
N ALA A 82 5.12 1.29 -2.74
CA ALA A 82 3.84 1.52 -3.41
C ALA A 82 2.81 0.54 -2.86
N VAL A 83 1.87 1.01 -2.05
CA VAL A 83 0.77 0.19 -1.53
C VAL A 83 -0.40 0.24 -2.49
N MET A 84 -0.86 -0.92 -2.93
CA MET A 84 -1.91 -1.06 -3.93
C MET A 84 -3.14 -1.76 -3.37
N LEU A 85 -4.31 -1.37 -3.85
CA LEU A 85 -5.58 -2.05 -3.63
C LEU A 85 -5.71 -3.16 -4.68
N SER A 86 -5.39 -4.39 -4.29
CA SER A 86 -5.33 -5.52 -5.23
C SER A 86 -6.67 -6.16 -5.50
N GLN A 87 -7.59 -6.11 -4.52
CA GLN A 87 -8.89 -6.75 -4.61
C GLN A 87 -9.88 -6.11 -3.63
N VAL A 88 -11.17 -6.25 -3.91
CA VAL A 88 -12.24 -5.97 -2.96
C VAL A 88 -13.05 -7.25 -2.70
N LEU A 89 -13.18 -7.60 -1.42
CA LEU A 89 -14.03 -8.67 -0.91
C LEU A 89 -15.42 -8.07 -0.68
N ALA A 90 -16.38 -8.43 -1.53
CA ALA A 90 -17.69 -7.80 -1.55
C ALA A 90 -18.44 -7.95 -0.21
N ASP A 91 -18.99 -6.84 0.28
CA ASP A 91 -19.89 -6.75 1.43
C ASP A 91 -20.77 -5.52 1.25
N GLU A 92 -21.90 -5.47 1.96
CA GLU A 92 -22.77 -4.29 1.97
C GLU A 92 -22.01 -3.01 2.35
N ALA A 93 -21.00 -3.11 3.21
CA ALA A 93 -20.17 -1.98 3.62
C ALA A 93 -19.30 -1.36 2.51
N ASN A 94 -19.02 -2.11 1.43
CA ASN A 94 -18.24 -1.64 0.29
C ASN A 94 -19.01 -1.70 -1.04
N ALA A 95 -20.34 -1.77 -0.98
CA ALA A 95 -21.20 -1.82 -2.14
C ALA A 95 -20.92 -0.67 -3.11
N GLY A 96 -20.80 -1.00 -4.40
CA GLY A 96 -20.48 -0.04 -5.46
C GLY A 96 -18.99 0.14 -5.71
N TYR A 97 -18.13 -0.40 -4.83
CA TYR A 97 -16.70 -0.54 -5.12
C TYR A 97 -16.37 -1.92 -5.71
N ASP A 98 -17.09 -2.98 -5.38
CA ASP A 98 -16.82 -4.35 -5.85
C ASP A 98 -16.76 -4.53 -7.38
N SER A 99 -17.49 -3.71 -8.15
CA SER A 99 -17.45 -3.72 -9.62
C SER A 99 -16.42 -2.72 -10.18
N GLY A 100 -15.29 -3.19 -10.72
CA GLY A 100 -14.42 -2.36 -11.57
C GLY A 100 -13.03 -2.00 -11.05
N TRP A 101 -12.47 -2.69 -10.03
CA TRP A 101 -11.06 -2.55 -9.60
C TRP A 101 -10.02 -3.09 -10.62
N VAL A 102 -10.39 -3.12 -11.89
CA VAL A 102 -9.52 -3.46 -13.02
C VAL A 102 -8.41 -2.41 -13.09
N GLY A 103 -7.25 -2.72 -12.53
CA GLY A 103 -6.08 -1.82 -12.59
C GLY A 103 -5.22 -1.81 -11.34
N ALA A 104 -5.71 -2.30 -10.19
CA ALA A 104 -4.96 -2.35 -8.94
C ALA A 104 -4.34 -0.98 -8.52
N PRO A 105 -5.19 0.02 -8.21
CA PRO A 105 -4.77 1.37 -7.86
C PRO A 105 -3.79 1.44 -6.70
N VAL A 106 -2.98 2.50 -6.69
CA VAL A 106 -2.01 2.76 -5.64
C VAL A 106 -2.54 3.81 -4.68
N VAL A 107 -2.58 3.46 -3.40
CA VAL A 107 -2.99 4.35 -2.32
C VAL A 107 -1.95 5.47 -2.18
N GLN A 108 -2.44 6.72 -2.22
CA GLN A 108 -1.64 7.92 -2.03
C GLN A 108 -1.77 8.45 -0.60
N ALA A 109 -3.00 8.46 -0.07
CA ALA A 109 -3.32 9.01 1.23
C ALA A 109 -4.53 8.32 1.87
N VAL A 110 -4.64 8.46 3.19
CA VAL A 110 -5.83 8.09 3.97
C VAL A 110 -6.28 9.29 4.79
N ASN A 111 -7.56 9.66 4.67
CA ASN A 111 -8.16 10.88 5.20
C ASN A 111 -7.33 12.15 4.89
N GLY A 112 -6.77 12.23 3.68
CA GLY A 112 -5.95 13.35 3.23
C GLY A 112 -4.50 13.34 3.73
N GLU A 113 -4.11 12.39 4.57
CA GLU A 113 -2.72 12.24 4.99
C GLU A 113 -1.96 11.25 4.08
N PRO A 114 -0.85 11.67 3.45
CA PRO A 114 -0.04 10.77 2.62
C PRO A 114 0.46 9.55 3.40
N ILE A 115 0.64 8.43 2.70
CA ILE A 115 1.21 7.20 3.28
C ILE A 115 2.61 6.93 2.77
N ARG A 116 3.48 6.44 3.65
CA ARG A 116 4.86 6.08 3.32
C ARG A 116 5.01 4.64 2.83
N ASP A 117 4.32 3.71 3.48
CA ASP A 117 4.41 2.26 3.28
C ASP A 117 3.17 1.54 3.84
N LEU A 118 3.11 0.21 3.73
CA LEU A 118 1.95 -0.55 4.23
C LEU A 118 1.78 -0.42 5.76
N ALA A 119 2.87 -0.39 6.52
CA ALA A 119 2.80 -0.28 7.98
C ALA A 119 2.24 1.08 8.41
N ASP A 120 2.65 2.15 7.72
CA ASP A 120 2.14 3.51 7.92
C ASP A 120 0.64 3.60 7.58
N LEU A 121 0.19 2.99 6.48
CA LEU A 121 -1.25 2.88 6.16
C LEU A 121 -2.02 2.22 7.30
N VAL A 122 -1.55 1.06 7.79
CA VAL A 122 -2.20 0.34 8.89
C VAL A 122 -2.26 1.19 10.16
N GLY A 123 -1.16 1.86 10.51
CA GLY A 123 -1.08 2.73 11.68
C GLY A 123 -2.08 3.89 11.60
N LYS A 124 -2.16 4.56 10.46
CA LYS A 124 -3.09 5.67 10.24
C LYS A 124 -4.55 5.22 10.28
N VAL A 125 -4.88 4.10 9.64
CA VAL A 125 -6.25 3.53 9.67
C VAL A 125 -6.68 3.23 11.11
N ARG A 126 -5.79 2.64 11.92
CA ARG A 126 -6.10 2.38 13.34
C ARG A 126 -6.31 3.66 14.12
N ALA A 127 -5.41 4.64 14.00
CA ALA A 127 -5.53 5.90 14.70
C ALA A 127 -6.84 6.63 14.35
N ILE A 128 -7.28 6.58 13.08
CA ILE A 128 -8.56 7.14 12.65
C ILE A 128 -9.74 6.42 13.32
N ARG A 129 -9.74 5.08 13.33
CA ARG A 129 -10.80 4.28 13.97
C ARG A 129 -10.88 4.54 15.48
N GLU A 130 -9.73 4.54 16.16
CA GLU A 130 -9.65 4.80 17.60
C GLU A 130 -10.18 6.19 17.95
N ARG A 131 -9.84 7.22 17.15
CA ARG A 131 -10.37 8.58 17.33
C ARG A 131 -11.88 8.64 17.13
N ALA A 132 -12.41 7.92 16.14
CA ALA A 132 -13.85 7.87 15.90
C ALA A 132 -14.60 7.26 17.09
N VAL A 133 -14.11 6.13 17.62
CA VAL A 133 -14.66 5.51 18.84
C VAL A 133 -14.58 6.47 20.03
N ALA A 134 -13.45 7.15 20.23
CA ALA A 134 -13.28 8.10 21.32
C ALA A 134 -14.19 9.34 21.22
N SER A 135 -14.51 9.78 20.00
CA SER A 135 -15.36 10.94 19.78
C SER A 135 -16.85 10.69 20.03
N GLY A 136 -17.29 9.43 20.18
CA GLY A 136 -18.70 9.07 20.38
C GLY A 136 -19.61 9.31 19.17
N SER A 137 -19.14 10.07 18.18
CA SER A 137 -19.72 10.18 16.85
C SER A 137 -19.20 9.03 16.00
N GLY A 138 -20.00 7.98 15.84
CA GLY A 138 -19.80 6.97 14.79
C GLY A 138 -19.89 7.56 13.37
N ASP A 139 -20.33 8.82 13.27
CA ASP A 139 -20.43 9.58 12.04
C ASP A 139 -19.04 10.00 11.54
N GLY A 140 -18.58 9.30 10.51
CA GLY A 140 -17.33 9.61 9.84
C GLY A 140 -17.02 8.59 8.75
N PHE A 141 -16.06 8.95 7.91
CA PHE A 141 -15.61 8.10 6.81
C PHE A 141 -14.12 7.83 6.91
N LEU A 142 -13.74 6.61 6.57
CA LEU A 142 -12.39 6.24 6.21
C LEU A 142 -12.25 6.39 4.70
N VAL A 143 -11.51 7.41 4.28
CA VAL A 143 -11.36 7.81 2.88
C VAL A 143 -9.95 7.48 2.41
N PHE A 144 -9.84 6.64 1.39
CA PHE A 144 -8.58 6.34 0.71
C PHE A 144 -8.52 7.13 -0.60
N ASP A 145 -7.51 7.99 -0.73
CA ASP A 145 -7.16 8.60 -2.01
C ASP A 145 -6.27 7.64 -2.77
N VAL A 146 -6.73 7.19 -3.94
CA VAL A 146 -6.03 6.21 -4.77
C VAL A 146 -5.79 6.75 -6.18
N ALA A 147 -4.72 6.29 -6.81
CA ALA A 147 -4.33 6.73 -8.15
C ALA A 147 -4.12 5.53 -9.08
N MET A 148 -4.61 5.66 -10.31
CA MET A 148 -4.36 4.74 -11.43
C MET A 148 -3.81 5.51 -12.64
N SER A 149 -3.80 4.86 -13.81
CA SER A 149 -3.47 5.50 -15.09
C SER A 149 -4.41 6.67 -15.43
N ASN A 150 -5.63 6.71 -14.89
CA ASN A 150 -6.64 7.75 -15.15
C ASN A 150 -7.16 8.39 -13.86
N GLY A 151 -6.72 9.61 -13.56
CA GLY A 151 -7.30 10.43 -12.48
C GLY A 151 -7.09 9.91 -11.05
N PRO A 152 -7.34 10.78 -10.05
CA PRO A 152 -7.47 10.36 -8.66
C PRO A 152 -8.88 9.83 -8.39
N PHE A 153 -8.97 8.71 -7.67
CA PHE A 153 -10.22 8.16 -7.17
C PHE A 153 -10.23 8.20 -5.64
N ARG A 154 -11.44 8.23 -5.07
CA ARG A 154 -11.64 8.13 -3.62
C ARG A 154 -12.54 6.96 -3.29
N VAL A 155 -12.10 6.18 -2.31
CA VAL A 155 -12.90 5.13 -1.68
C VAL A 155 -13.25 5.59 -0.29
N ALA A 156 -14.53 5.71 0.02
CA ALA A 156 -14.98 6.11 1.34
C ALA A 156 -15.78 4.98 1.97
N LEU A 157 -15.36 4.53 3.15
CA LEU A 157 -16.07 3.53 3.95
C LEU A 157 -16.63 4.21 5.20
N PRO A 158 -17.89 3.94 5.58
CA PRO A 158 -18.43 4.44 6.85
C PRO A 158 -17.64 3.82 8.01
N LEU A 159 -17.28 4.62 9.00
CA LEU A 159 -16.61 4.14 10.22
C LEU A 159 -17.59 3.41 11.14
N HIS A 160 -18.85 3.86 11.17
CA HIS A 160 -19.92 3.16 11.86
C HIS A 160 -20.16 1.77 11.25
N GLY A 161 -20.11 0.73 12.08
CA GLY A 161 -20.38 -0.64 11.63
C GLY A 161 -19.21 -1.33 10.91
N LEU A 162 -18.05 -0.68 10.80
CA LEU A 162 -16.92 -1.18 10.01
C LEU A 162 -16.26 -2.41 10.66
N ASP A 163 -16.23 -2.48 11.99
CA ASP A 163 -15.69 -3.60 12.74
C ASP A 163 -16.54 -4.87 12.54
N GLU A 164 -17.87 -4.70 12.53
CA GLU A 164 -18.84 -5.75 12.25
C GLU A 164 -18.74 -6.21 10.79
N ALA A 165 -18.56 -5.28 9.85
CA ALA A 165 -18.32 -5.61 8.44
C ALA A 165 -17.02 -6.40 8.26
N ASP A 166 -15.92 -5.96 8.88
CA ASP A 166 -14.65 -6.71 8.89
C ASP A 166 -14.85 -8.14 9.43
N ALA A 167 -15.68 -8.30 10.47
CA ALA A 167 -15.99 -9.62 11.03
C ALA A 167 -16.79 -10.51 10.08
N ARG A 168 -17.83 -9.98 9.44
CA ARG A 168 -18.62 -10.71 8.43
C ARG A 168 -17.75 -11.13 7.25
N ILE A 169 -16.94 -10.22 6.71
CA ILE A 169 -16.05 -10.46 5.56
C ILE A 169 -15.05 -11.57 5.88
N CYS A 170 -14.41 -11.52 7.06
CA CYS A 170 -13.48 -12.57 7.48
C CYS A 170 -14.17 -13.94 7.51
N GLY A 171 -15.39 -14.01 8.03
CA GLY A 171 -16.17 -15.25 8.09
C GLY A 171 -16.58 -15.76 6.71
N LEU A 172 -17.10 -14.88 5.85
CA LEU A 172 -17.62 -15.22 4.52
C LEU A 172 -16.51 -15.73 3.58
N TYR A 173 -15.36 -15.06 3.59
CA TYR A 173 -14.24 -15.36 2.69
C TYR A 173 -13.16 -16.25 3.31
N GLY A 174 -13.35 -16.73 4.54
CA GLY A 174 -12.40 -17.60 5.24
C GLY A 174 -11.04 -16.94 5.53
N VAL A 175 -11.01 -15.62 5.64
CA VAL A 175 -9.79 -14.86 5.92
C VAL A 175 -9.53 -14.88 7.42
N PRO A 176 -8.32 -15.27 7.89
CA PRO A 176 -8.00 -15.28 9.31
C PRO A 176 -8.20 -13.90 9.96
N ALA A 177 -8.86 -13.84 11.12
CA ALA A 177 -9.04 -12.60 11.86
C ALA A 177 -7.71 -11.91 12.25
N ALA A 178 -6.60 -12.66 12.28
CA ALA A 178 -5.24 -12.16 12.49
C ALA A 178 -4.74 -11.18 11.41
N CYS A 179 -5.39 -11.13 10.24
CA CYS A 179 -5.12 -10.15 9.18
C CYS A 179 -5.51 -8.72 9.56
N ARG A 180 -6.15 -8.52 10.72
CA ARG A 180 -6.52 -7.20 11.26
C ARG A 180 -5.39 -6.52 12.04
N SER A 181 -4.37 -7.27 12.51
CA SER A 181 -3.49 -6.71 13.52
C SER A 181 -1.98 -6.92 13.38
N HIS A 182 -1.36 -8.09 13.19
CA HIS A 182 0.11 -8.12 13.35
C HIS A 182 0.91 -9.20 12.62
N HIS A 183 0.28 -10.09 11.85
CA HIS A 183 1.01 -11.29 11.40
C HIS A 183 1.83 -11.13 10.12
N PHE A 184 1.75 -9.98 9.44
CA PHE A 184 2.33 -9.81 8.10
C PHE A 184 2.86 -8.40 7.82
N LEU A 185 3.31 -7.64 8.83
CA LEU A 185 4.06 -6.39 8.61
C LEU A 185 5.57 -6.63 8.73
#